data_AF-A0A4U1FP90-F1
#
_entry.id   AF-A0A4U1FP90-F1
#
_cell.length_a   1.000
_cell.length_b   1.000
_cell.length_c   1.000
_cell.angle_alpha   90.00
_cell.angle_beta   90.00
_cell.angle_gamma   90.00
#
_symmetry.space_group_name_H-M   'P 1'
#
loop_
_entity.id
_entity.type
_entity.pdbx_description
1 polymer ?
#
loop_
_entity_poly.entity_id
_entity_poly.type
_entity_poly.pdbx_seq_one_letter_code
_entity_poly.pdbx_strand_id
1 'polypeptide(L)'
;AERLHAQLTTRERLRLRDSLTAAGWVGAAGVSAARATSQEVRSSMARRGAFPAAALRFWSILPCLLVLRAEVGQPPEESLYLWIDAHQARVLIGFEEDILIVSEGKMAPFTHDFRRAQQRMPAIPVNIHSMNFTWQAEGQGSISANSSDDGKGFKAEYFYEFLSLRSLDKGIMADPTVNVPLLGTVPHKASVVQVGFPCLGKQDGVAAFEVNVIVMNSEGNTILQTPQNAIFFKTCQQAECPGGCRNGGFCNERRVCQCPDGFYGPHCEKALCTPRCMNGGLCVTPGFCICPPGFYGVNCDKGKCPQPCRNGGKCIGKSKCKCSKGYQGDLCSKPVCEPGCGTHGTCHEPNKCQCQEGWHGRHCNKRYGASLTHALRPAGAGFRQHTPSLKKAEERQDTPESNYIW
;
A
#
# COMPACT_ATOMS: atom_id res chain seq x y z
N ALA A 1 44.01 7.59 -11.93
CA ALA A 1 43.36 7.18 -13.18
C ALA A 1 42.36 8.27 -13.57
N GLU A 2 42.83 9.46 -13.96
CA GLU A 2 43.19 9.85 -15.33
C GLU A 2 42.06 9.67 -16.36
N ARG A 3 41.50 10.84 -16.73
CA ARG A 3 41.05 11.28 -18.06
C ARG A 3 40.13 10.36 -18.87
N LEU A 4 38.88 10.80 -19.03
CA LEU A 4 38.23 10.86 -20.34
C LEU A 4 37.13 11.93 -20.35
N HIS A 5 37.50 13.13 -20.80
CA HIS A 5 36.58 14.08 -21.40
C HIS A 5 36.23 13.57 -22.80
N ALA A 6 34.94 13.42 -23.10
CA ALA A 6 34.44 13.45 -24.47
C ALA A 6 33.58 14.71 -24.60
N GLN A 7 34.16 15.74 -25.23
CA GLN A 7 33.47 16.93 -25.71
C GLN A 7 32.58 16.52 -26.88
N LEU A 8 31.25 16.65 -26.73
CA LEU A 8 30.35 16.65 -27.89
C LEU A 8 30.58 17.95 -28.66
N THR A 9 31.10 17.81 -29.88
CA THR A 9 31.48 18.92 -30.75
C THR A 9 30.26 19.71 -31.23
N THR A 10 30.42 21.01 -31.43
CA THR A 10 29.42 21.96 -31.98
C THR A 10 28.80 21.52 -33.32
N ARG A 11 29.33 20.49 -33.97
CA ARG A 11 28.84 19.90 -35.22
C ARG A 11 27.64 18.96 -35.03
N GLU A 12 27.42 18.42 -33.83
CA GLU A 12 26.24 17.56 -33.53
C GLU A 12 25.01 18.36 -33.11
N ARG A 13 25.18 19.57 -32.57
CA ARG A 13 24.05 20.51 -32.33
C ARG A 13 23.43 21.06 -33.63
N LEU A 14 24.18 21.07 -34.74
CA LEU A 14 23.67 21.53 -36.03
C LEU A 14 22.88 20.45 -36.79
N ARG A 15 23.16 19.15 -36.59
CA ARG A 15 22.36 18.07 -37.21
C ARG A 15 20.97 17.89 -36.60
N LEU A 16 20.76 18.31 -35.35
CA LEU A 16 19.43 18.41 -34.73
C LEU A 16 18.66 19.67 -35.17
N ARG A 17 19.34 20.68 -35.72
CA ARG A 17 18.74 21.94 -36.18
C ARG A 17 18.12 21.82 -37.58
N ASP A 18 18.66 20.95 -38.43
CA ASP A 18 18.19 20.77 -39.82
C ASP A 18 17.04 19.74 -39.95
N SER A 19 16.68 19.01 -38.89
CA SER A 19 15.54 18.06 -38.91
C SER A 19 14.22 18.68 -38.43
N LEU A 20 14.24 19.88 -37.84
CA LEU A 20 13.06 20.57 -37.30
C LEU A 20 12.70 21.86 -38.07
N THR A 21 13.48 22.26 -39.08
CA THR A 21 13.22 23.43 -39.93
C THR A 21 12.67 23.08 -41.33
N ALA A 22 12.32 21.81 -41.57
CA ALA A 22 11.69 21.36 -42.82
C ALA A 22 10.14 21.29 -42.76
N ALA A 23 9.54 21.58 -41.61
CA ALA A 23 8.10 21.81 -41.48
C ALA A 23 7.90 23.32 -41.29
N GLY A 24 7.73 24.03 -42.40
CA GLY A 24 7.54 25.47 -42.38
C GLY A 24 6.41 25.86 -41.44
N TRP A 25 6.56 27.02 -40.80
CA TRP A 25 5.54 28.02 -40.47
C TRP A 25 6.31 29.28 -40.08
N VAL A 26 6.35 30.25 -41.00
CA VAL A 26 6.58 31.66 -40.68
C VAL A 26 5.23 32.32 -40.94
N GLY A 27 4.54 32.73 -39.88
CA GLY A 27 3.25 33.41 -39.96
C GLY A 27 3.22 34.54 -38.95
N ALA A 28 3.67 35.71 -39.38
CA ALA A 28 3.62 36.95 -38.62
C ALA A 28 2.18 37.42 -38.43
N ALA A 29 1.81 37.77 -37.21
CA ALA A 29 0.59 38.50 -36.90
C ALA A 29 0.79 39.98 -37.24
N GLY A 30 0.02 40.48 -38.21
CA GLY A 30 -0.06 41.89 -38.58
C GLY A 30 -1.52 42.30 -38.73
N VAL A 31 -1.99 43.10 -37.79
CA VAL A 31 -3.31 43.72 -37.74
C VAL A 31 -3.48 44.74 -38.87
N SER A 32 -4.58 44.68 -39.63
CA SER A 32 -5.21 45.88 -40.22
C SER A 32 -6.59 45.60 -40.81
N ALA A 33 -7.50 46.53 -40.53
CA ALA A 33 -8.90 46.57 -40.90
C ALA A 33 -9.12 47.32 -42.23
N ALA A 34 -10.12 46.90 -43.03
CA ALA A 34 -10.90 47.74 -43.97
C ALA A 34 -12.00 46.85 -44.59
N ARG A 35 -13.27 46.97 -44.19
CA ARG A 35 -14.33 47.85 -44.73
C ARG A 35 -14.65 47.59 -46.22
N ALA A 36 -15.77 46.90 -46.43
CA ALA A 36 -16.43 46.68 -47.71
C ALA A 36 -17.17 47.93 -48.18
N THR A 37 -17.06 48.24 -49.48
CA THR A 37 -18.00 49.09 -50.23
C THR A 37 -18.12 48.57 -51.65
N SER A 38 -19.38 48.39 -52.05
CA SER A 38 -19.90 47.98 -53.35
C SER A 38 -19.55 48.95 -54.49
N GLN A 39 -19.39 48.45 -55.73
CA GLN A 39 -20.01 49.06 -56.93
C GLN A 39 -19.87 48.20 -58.20
N GLU A 40 -20.98 48.12 -58.93
CA GLU A 40 -21.13 47.59 -60.30
C GLU A 40 -20.30 48.35 -61.33
N VAL A 41 -19.82 47.69 -62.40
CA VAL A 41 -19.85 48.23 -63.78
C VAL A 41 -19.98 47.09 -64.82
N ARG A 42 -20.82 47.38 -65.82
CA ARG A 42 -21.28 46.66 -67.01
C ARG A 42 -20.22 46.21 -68.05
N SER A 43 -20.55 45.09 -68.71
CA SER A 43 -20.68 44.84 -70.18
C SER A 43 -19.54 45.12 -71.16
N SER A 44 -19.19 44.08 -71.96
CA SER A 44 -18.98 44.11 -73.43
C SER A 44 -18.69 42.69 -73.94
N MET A 45 -19.64 42.00 -74.59
CA MET A 45 -19.74 41.77 -76.04
C MET A 45 -18.49 41.22 -76.77
N ALA A 46 -18.57 40.00 -77.33
CA ALA A 46 -18.46 39.77 -78.78
C ALA A 46 -18.54 38.27 -79.19
N ARG A 47 -19.52 37.97 -80.06
CA ARG A 47 -19.48 37.17 -81.34
C ARG A 47 -18.98 35.72 -81.29
N ARG A 48 -19.45 34.76 -82.10
CA ARG A 48 -20.52 34.54 -83.10
C ARG A 48 -20.44 33.04 -83.40
N GLY A 49 -21.56 32.36 -83.63
CA GLY A 49 -21.57 30.99 -84.16
C GLY A 49 -22.97 30.39 -84.14
N ALA A 50 -23.68 30.54 -85.26
CA ALA A 50 -25.05 30.07 -85.48
C ALA A 50 -25.05 28.66 -86.08
N PHE A 51 -26.06 27.85 -85.77
CA PHE A 51 -26.70 26.80 -86.62
C PHE A 51 -28.00 26.30 -85.92
N PRO A 52 -28.99 25.72 -86.63
CA PRO A 52 -30.34 26.30 -86.71
C PRO A 52 -31.43 25.52 -85.97
N ALA A 53 -32.62 26.13 -85.97
CA ALA A 53 -33.84 25.75 -85.28
C ALA A 53 -34.66 24.62 -85.94
N ALA A 54 -35.34 23.82 -85.10
CA ALA A 54 -36.67 23.25 -85.34
C ALA A 54 -37.20 22.72 -83.98
N ALA A 55 -38.13 23.43 -83.34
CA ALA A 55 -39.56 23.12 -83.35
C ALA A 55 -39.95 21.98 -82.38
N LEU A 56 -40.57 22.33 -81.25
CA LEU A 56 -41.99 22.06 -80.96
C LEU A 56 -42.33 22.40 -79.51
N ARG A 57 -43.52 22.98 -79.35
CA ARG A 57 -44.12 23.40 -78.09
C ARG A 57 -44.85 22.23 -77.41
N PHE A 58 -45.12 22.47 -76.12
CA PHE A 58 -46.06 21.78 -75.23
C PHE A 58 -45.52 20.53 -74.54
N TRP A 59 -45.17 20.66 -73.27
CA TRP A 59 -46.04 20.20 -72.18
C TRP A 59 -45.79 21.07 -70.94
N SER A 60 -46.83 21.80 -70.56
CA SER A 60 -46.97 22.34 -69.22
C SER A 60 -47.39 21.22 -68.27
N ILE A 61 -47.07 21.40 -66.98
CA ILE A 61 -47.55 20.67 -65.80
C ILE A 61 -46.67 19.47 -65.40
N LEU A 62 -45.69 19.72 -64.52
CA LEU A 62 -45.68 19.13 -63.17
C LEU A 62 -44.74 19.96 -62.27
N PRO A 63 -45.27 20.65 -61.23
CA PRO A 63 -44.45 21.19 -60.15
C PRO A 63 -44.11 20.05 -59.16
N CYS A 64 -43.21 20.33 -58.21
CA CYS A 64 -42.75 19.43 -57.16
C CYS A 64 -41.84 18.29 -57.62
N LEU A 65 -40.53 18.54 -57.51
CA LEU A 65 -39.57 17.70 -56.76
C LEU A 65 -38.22 18.45 -56.77
N LEU A 66 -38.18 19.62 -56.12
CA LEU A 66 -36.93 20.05 -55.49
C LEU A 66 -36.80 19.18 -54.24
N VAL A 67 -36.14 18.03 -54.41
CA VAL A 67 -35.56 17.31 -53.29
C VAL A 67 -34.58 18.29 -52.66
N LEU A 68 -35.00 18.89 -51.53
CA LEU A 68 -34.10 19.32 -50.48
C LEU A 68 -33.22 18.12 -50.19
N ARG A 69 -32.04 18.11 -50.81
CA ARG A 69 -30.94 17.31 -50.30
C ARG A 69 -30.61 17.97 -48.97
N ALA A 70 -31.25 17.48 -47.90
CA ALA A 70 -30.73 17.69 -46.57
C ALA A 70 -29.27 17.27 -46.65
N GLU A 71 -28.37 18.22 -46.43
CA GLU A 71 -26.99 17.88 -46.14
C GLU A 71 -27.05 16.83 -45.04
N VAL A 72 -26.59 15.63 -45.36
CA VAL A 72 -26.20 14.66 -44.35
C VAL A 72 -25.17 15.41 -43.53
N GLY A 73 -25.58 15.83 -42.34
CA GLY A 73 -24.73 16.57 -41.43
C GLY A 73 -23.40 15.85 -41.33
N GLN A 74 -22.31 16.59 -41.55
CA GLN A 74 -20.98 16.10 -41.25
C GLN A 74 -20.98 15.49 -39.85
N PRO A 75 -20.31 14.34 -39.64
CA PRO A 75 -20.17 13.78 -38.31
C PRO A 75 -19.61 14.87 -37.38
N PRO A 76 -20.11 14.97 -36.13
CA PRO A 76 -19.69 16.03 -35.21
C PRO A 76 -18.17 16.03 -35.12
N GLU A 77 -17.57 17.21 -35.30
CA GLU A 77 -16.12 17.38 -35.30
C GLU A 77 -15.51 16.71 -34.06
N GLU A 78 -14.57 15.81 -34.31
CA GLU A 78 -13.94 14.95 -33.31
C GLU A 78 -13.23 15.83 -32.29
N SER A 79 -13.69 15.83 -31.04
CA SER A 79 -13.35 16.87 -30.07
C SER A 79 -12.51 16.38 -28.91
N LEU A 80 -11.84 15.25 -29.10
CA LEU A 80 -11.05 14.58 -28.10
C LEU A 80 -9.59 15.06 -28.16
N TYR A 81 -9.04 15.40 -27.00
CA TYR A 81 -7.64 15.78 -26.84
C TYR A 81 -6.97 14.96 -25.75
N LEU A 82 -5.71 14.60 -25.97
CA LEU A 82 -4.80 13.95 -25.02
C LEU A 82 -3.40 14.51 -25.20
N TRP A 83 -2.80 15.01 -24.13
CA TRP A 83 -1.47 15.60 -24.18
C TRP A 83 -0.71 15.43 -22.86
N ILE A 84 0.59 15.69 -22.91
CA ILE A 84 1.43 15.85 -21.72
C ILE A 84 1.64 17.35 -21.55
N ASP A 85 1.36 17.89 -20.36
CA ASP A 85 1.53 19.31 -20.09
C ASP A 85 3.00 19.75 -20.15
N ALA A 86 3.24 21.01 -20.48
CA ALA A 86 4.57 21.60 -20.61
C ALA A 86 5.46 21.38 -19.38
N HIS A 87 4.90 21.43 -18.18
CA HIS A 87 5.67 21.21 -16.95
C HIS A 87 6.13 19.74 -16.83
N GLN A 88 5.25 18.78 -17.12
CA GLN A 88 5.59 17.36 -17.15
C GLN A 88 6.58 17.04 -18.29
N ALA A 89 6.44 17.66 -19.45
CA ALA A 89 7.36 17.54 -20.58
C ALA A 89 8.77 18.04 -20.23
N ARG A 90 8.87 19.16 -19.50
CA ARG A 90 10.15 19.69 -19.00
C ARG A 90 10.89 18.66 -18.13
N VAL A 91 10.17 17.96 -17.26
CA VAL A 91 10.76 16.93 -16.38
C VAL A 91 11.18 15.69 -17.17
N LEU A 92 10.42 15.32 -18.21
CA LEU A 92 10.66 14.11 -19.00
C LEU A 92 11.77 14.27 -20.04
N ILE A 93 11.71 15.33 -20.84
CA ILE A 93 12.57 15.53 -22.02
C ILE A 93 13.36 16.85 -22.00
N GLY A 94 13.17 17.70 -20.98
CA GLY A 94 13.90 18.96 -20.83
C GLY A 94 13.32 20.16 -21.59
N PHE A 95 12.22 19.97 -22.33
CA PHE A 95 11.53 21.01 -23.09
C PHE A 95 10.18 21.34 -22.44
N GLU A 96 9.93 22.63 -22.17
CA GLU A 96 8.71 23.12 -21.51
C GLU A 96 7.65 23.51 -22.54
N GLU A 97 7.16 22.52 -23.29
CA GLU A 97 6.11 22.66 -24.30
C GLU A 97 5.13 21.49 -24.18
N ASP A 98 3.85 21.72 -24.50
CA ASP A 98 2.84 20.67 -24.48
C ASP A 98 3.12 19.63 -25.58
N ILE A 99 3.09 18.35 -25.22
CA ILE A 99 3.25 17.24 -26.17
C ILE A 99 1.87 16.70 -26.51
N LEU A 100 1.32 17.13 -27.65
CA LEU A 100 0.03 16.66 -28.16
C LEU A 100 0.15 15.21 -28.66
N ILE A 101 -0.66 14.31 -28.12
CA ILE A 101 -0.72 12.89 -28.53
C ILE A 101 -1.97 12.64 -29.37
N VAL A 102 -3.10 13.18 -28.93
CA VAL A 102 -4.37 13.20 -29.66
C VAL A 102 -4.84 14.64 -29.76
N SER A 103 -5.17 15.07 -30.98
CA SER A 103 -5.73 16.38 -31.28
C SER A 103 -6.90 16.20 -32.21
N GLU A 104 -8.05 16.76 -31.84
CA GLU A 104 -9.28 16.65 -32.63
C GLU A 104 -9.61 15.19 -32.98
N GLY A 105 -9.54 14.30 -31.99
CA GLY A 105 -9.76 12.86 -32.13
C GLY A 105 -8.77 12.08 -32.99
N LYS A 106 -7.70 12.72 -33.48
CA LYS A 106 -6.68 12.09 -34.32
C LYS A 106 -5.35 11.96 -33.59
N MET A 107 -4.70 10.82 -33.81
CA MET A 107 -3.36 10.57 -33.31
C MET A 107 -2.34 11.52 -33.96
N ALA A 108 -1.39 12.04 -33.18
CA ALA A 108 -0.38 12.97 -33.69
C ALA A 108 0.54 12.29 -34.74
N PRO A 109 1.04 13.01 -35.77
CA PRO A 109 1.76 12.39 -36.88
C PRO A 109 2.99 11.55 -36.49
N PHE A 110 3.67 11.89 -35.40
CA PHE A 110 4.83 11.14 -34.92
C PHE A 110 4.45 9.73 -34.40
N THR A 111 3.18 9.49 -34.09
CA THR A 111 2.69 8.20 -33.57
C THR A 111 2.27 7.22 -34.69
N HIS A 112 2.14 7.68 -35.94
CA HIS A 112 1.73 6.84 -37.08
C HIS A 112 2.75 5.71 -37.35
N ASP A 113 4.04 6.02 -37.26
CA ASP A 113 5.12 5.02 -37.24
C ASP A 113 5.57 4.81 -35.80
N PHE A 114 4.72 4.14 -35.03
CA PHE A 114 4.95 3.93 -33.59
C PHE A 114 6.25 3.17 -33.32
N ARG A 115 6.68 2.26 -34.21
CA ARG A 115 7.94 1.53 -34.08
C ARG A 115 9.13 2.47 -34.09
N ARG A 116 9.14 3.42 -35.04
CA ARG A 116 10.18 4.46 -35.12
C ARG A 116 10.08 5.47 -33.99
N ALA A 117 8.87 5.81 -33.54
CA ALA A 117 8.66 6.68 -32.38
C ALA A 117 9.20 6.03 -31.10
N GLN A 118 8.91 4.76 -30.87
CA GLN A 118 9.36 3.99 -29.71
C GLN A 118 10.89 3.88 -29.66
N GLN A 119 11.57 3.72 -30.80
CA GLN A 119 13.04 3.72 -30.86
C GLN A 119 13.67 5.05 -30.42
N ARG A 120 12.92 6.15 -30.50
CA ARG A 120 13.36 7.49 -30.07
C ARG A 120 12.96 7.81 -28.63
N MET A 121 12.11 6.98 -28.01
CA MET A 121 11.64 7.17 -26.65
C MET A 121 12.62 6.50 -25.68
N PRO A 122 13.40 7.27 -24.89
CA PRO A 122 14.26 6.68 -23.88
C PRO A 122 13.42 6.02 -22.78
N ALA A 123 14.04 5.11 -22.03
CA ALA A 123 13.43 4.58 -20.81
C ALA A 123 13.17 5.70 -19.82
N ILE A 124 11.99 5.68 -19.17
CA ILE A 124 11.61 6.65 -18.15
C ILE A 124 12.67 6.60 -17.02
N PRO A 125 13.30 7.73 -16.66
CA PRO A 125 14.43 7.72 -15.72
C PRO A 125 13.97 7.45 -14.27
N VAL A 126 14.94 7.13 -13.40
CA VAL A 126 14.70 6.69 -12.02
C VAL A 126 13.95 7.72 -11.16
N ASN A 127 14.16 9.01 -11.43
CA ASN A 127 13.56 10.13 -10.69
C ASN A 127 12.09 10.42 -11.05
N ILE A 128 11.54 9.76 -12.07
CA ILE A 128 10.14 9.91 -12.48
C ILE A 128 9.37 8.67 -12.03
N HIS A 129 8.60 8.78 -10.94
CA HIS A 129 7.80 7.69 -10.39
C HIS A 129 6.38 7.62 -10.97
N SER A 130 5.93 8.71 -11.60
CA SER A 130 4.64 8.81 -12.25
C SER A 130 4.68 9.86 -13.35
N MET A 131 3.81 9.72 -14.34
CA MET A 131 3.67 10.64 -15.45
C MET A 131 2.23 11.11 -15.58
N ASN A 132 2.05 12.42 -15.72
CA ASN A 132 0.75 13.03 -15.90
C ASN A 132 0.41 13.15 -17.40
N PHE A 133 -0.80 12.76 -17.74
CA PHE A 133 -1.43 12.98 -19.03
C PHE A 133 -2.69 13.79 -18.79
N THR A 134 -2.95 14.78 -19.63
CA THR A 134 -4.17 15.57 -19.57
C THR A 134 -5.05 15.20 -20.75
N TRP A 135 -6.33 14.96 -20.50
CA TRP A 135 -7.31 14.67 -21.52
C TRP A 135 -8.58 15.51 -21.38
N GLN A 136 -9.30 15.69 -22.48
CA GLN A 136 -10.63 16.25 -22.46
C GLN A 136 -11.45 15.85 -23.69
N ALA A 137 -12.76 15.82 -23.53
CA ALA A 137 -13.75 15.73 -24.60
C ALA A 137 -14.45 17.09 -24.76
N GLU A 138 -14.01 17.91 -25.70
CA GLU A 138 -14.57 19.24 -25.93
C GLU A 138 -15.97 19.13 -26.55
N GLY A 139 -17.04 19.44 -25.82
CA GLY A 139 -18.36 19.52 -26.45
C GLY A 139 -18.46 20.81 -27.24
N GLN A 140 -18.71 20.77 -28.55
CA GLN A 140 -19.16 21.96 -29.28
C GLN A 140 -20.48 22.46 -28.66
N GLY A 141 -20.37 23.44 -27.79
CA GLY A 141 -21.47 24.26 -27.31
C GLY A 141 -21.34 25.64 -27.93
N SER A 142 -21.53 25.78 -29.24
CA SER A 142 -21.91 27.08 -29.79
C SER A 142 -23.35 27.33 -29.35
N ILE A 143 -23.50 27.90 -28.15
CA ILE A 143 -24.72 28.56 -27.73
C ILE A 143 -24.88 29.76 -28.65
N SER A 144 -25.62 29.62 -29.75
CA SER A 144 -26.35 30.76 -30.30
C SER A 144 -27.47 31.04 -29.30
N ALA A 145 -27.21 31.94 -28.35
CA ALA A 145 -28.22 32.47 -27.46
C ALA A 145 -29.24 33.21 -28.32
N ASN A 146 -30.27 32.52 -28.84
CA ASN A 146 -31.52 33.05 -29.40
C ASN A 146 -32.49 31.95 -29.90
N SER A 147 -32.54 30.77 -29.26
CA SER A 147 -33.66 29.84 -29.48
C SER A 147 -34.21 29.37 -28.14
N SER A 148 -35.42 29.84 -27.85
CA SER A 148 -36.30 29.37 -26.78
C SER A 148 -36.83 27.97 -27.13
N ASP A 149 -35.93 27.00 -27.21
CA ASP A 149 -36.28 25.60 -27.38
C ASP A 149 -35.56 24.82 -26.29
N ASP A 150 -36.24 23.84 -25.71
CA ASP A 150 -35.75 22.92 -24.67
C ASP A 150 -34.70 21.94 -25.26
N GLY A 151 -33.71 22.49 -25.98
CA GLY A 151 -32.63 21.80 -26.66
C GLY A 151 -31.54 21.44 -25.67
N LYS A 152 -31.65 20.25 -25.08
CA LYS A 152 -30.54 19.57 -24.40
C LYS A 152 -29.42 19.36 -25.43
N GLY A 153 -28.47 20.29 -25.49
CA GLY A 153 -27.33 20.21 -26.40
C GLY A 153 -26.63 18.85 -26.28
N PHE A 154 -26.51 18.14 -27.40
CA PHE A 154 -25.80 16.86 -27.48
C PHE A 154 -24.31 17.11 -27.28
N LYS A 155 -23.80 16.82 -26.08
CA LYS A 155 -22.36 16.72 -25.85
C LYS A 155 -21.90 15.36 -26.35
N ALA A 156 -20.84 15.32 -27.15
CA ALA A 156 -20.21 14.07 -27.55
C ALA A 156 -19.67 13.37 -26.29
N GLU A 157 -20.17 12.17 -26.02
CA GLU A 157 -19.69 11.33 -24.91
C GLU A 157 -18.69 10.30 -25.45
N TYR A 158 -17.48 10.31 -24.89
CA TYR A 158 -16.45 9.32 -25.17
C TYR A 158 -16.23 8.46 -23.93
N PHE A 159 -16.04 7.16 -24.16
CA PHE A 159 -15.76 6.17 -23.13
C PHE A 159 -14.33 5.68 -23.27
N TYR A 160 -13.64 5.42 -22.18
CA TYR A 160 -12.29 4.85 -22.21
C TYR A 160 -12.25 3.54 -21.42
N GLU A 161 -11.38 2.62 -21.84
CA GLU A 161 -11.12 1.38 -21.12
C GLU A 161 -9.63 1.02 -21.15
N PHE A 162 -9.04 0.80 -19.98
CA PHE A 162 -7.70 0.26 -19.80
C PHE A 162 -7.73 -1.26 -19.89
N LEU A 163 -7.47 -1.79 -21.08
CA LEU A 163 -7.45 -3.22 -21.38
C LEU A 163 -6.26 -3.94 -20.73
N SER A 164 -5.12 -3.26 -20.59
CA SER A 164 -3.94 -3.84 -19.94
C SER A 164 -3.08 -2.79 -19.27
N LEU A 165 -2.74 -3.05 -18.02
CA LEU A 165 -1.73 -2.34 -17.24
C LEU A 165 -0.81 -3.42 -16.69
N ARG A 166 0.28 -3.72 -17.40
CA ARG A 166 1.10 -4.90 -17.11
C ARG A 166 2.58 -4.61 -17.17
N SER A 167 3.30 -4.99 -16.13
CA SER A 167 4.76 -5.10 -16.16
C SER A 167 5.16 -6.46 -16.72
N LEU A 168 6.08 -6.45 -17.69
CA LEU A 168 6.70 -7.65 -18.24
C LEU A 168 7.86 -8.13 -17.36
N ASP A 169 8.44 -7.22 -16.57
CA ASP A 169 9.54 -7.48 -15.64
C ASP A 169 9.10 -7.32 -14.18
N LYS A 170 8.22 -8.22 -13.71
CA LYS A 170 7.63 -8.17 -12.35
C LYS A 170 8.64 -8.25 -11.20
N GLY A 171 9.88 -8.68 -11.48
CA GLY A 171 10.97 -8.67 -10.49
C GLY A 171 11.62 -7.29 -10.30
N ILE A 172 11.44 -6.38 -11.25
CA ILE A 172 12.02 -5.02 -11.25
C ILE A 172 10.93 -3.99 -10.90
N MET A 173 9.77 -4.11 -11.54
CA MET A 173 8.65 -3.17 -11.40
C MET A 173 7.33 -3.92 -11.30
N ALA A 174 6.46 -3.54 -10.37
CA ALA A 174 5.08 -4.03 -10.33
C ALA A 174 4.26 -3.48 -11.51
N ASP A 175 3.04 -3.97 -11.67
CA ASP A 175 2.16 -3.51 -12.76
C ASP A 175 1.89 -1.99 -12.64
N PRO A 176 1.91 -1.23 -13.76
CA PRO A 176 1.67 0.20 -13.75
C PRO A 176 0.27 0.52 -13.23
N THR A 177 0.11 1.68 -12.62
CA THR A 177 -1.16 2.09 -11.98
C THR A 177 -1.73 3.34 -12.62
N VAL A 178 -3.03 3.56 -12.47
CA VAL A 178 -3.71 4.79 -12.87
C VAL A 178 -4.54 5.34 -11.70
N ASN A 179 -4.71 6.65 -11.62
CA ASN A 179 -5.51 7.32 -10.58
C ASN A 179 -7.00 7.48 -10.95
N VAL A 180 -7.44 6.88 -12.06
CA VAL A 180 -8.82 6.87 -12.54
C VAL A 180 -9.35 5.42 -12.59
N PRO A 181 -10.68 5.20 -12.62
CA PRO A 181 -11.24 3.87 -12.86
C PRO A 181 -10.72 3.24 -14.16
N LEU A 182 -10.71 1.90 -14.27
CA LEU A 182 -10.24 1.22 -15.50
C LEU A 182 -11.20 1.40 -16.68
N LEU A 183 -12.48 1.68 -16.42
CA LEU A 183 -13.51 1.97 -17.41
C LEU A 183 -14.26 3.23 -16.95
N GLY A 184 -14.49 4.17 -17.85
CA GLY A 184 -15.23 5.39 -17.54
C GLY A 184 -15.48 6.28 -18.74
N THR A 185 -15.93 7.52 -18.47
CA THR A 185 -16.13 8.56 -19.49
C THR A 185 -14.99 9.56 -19.50
N VAL A 186 -14.59 10.01 -20.69
CA VAL A 186 -13.60 11.09 -20.82
C VAL A 186 -14.26 12.40 -20.37
N PRO A 187 -13.67 13.15 -19.43
CA PRO A 187 -14.28 14.36 -18.90
C PRO A 187 -14.29 15.50 -19.92
N HIS A 188 -15.33 16.34 -19.87
CA HIS A 188 -15.40 17.55 -20.70
C HIS A 188 -14.43 18.65 -20.26
N LYS A 189 -14.06 18.64 -18.98
CA LYS A 189 -13.05 19.55 -18.44
C LYS A 189 -11.69 18.86 -18.50
N ALA A 190 -10.67 19.57 -18.97
CA ALA A 190 -9.27 19.17 -18.87
C ALA A 190 -8.98 18.58 -17.50
N SER A 191 -8.65 17.29 -17.49
CA SER A 191 -8.40 16.52 -16.27
C SER A 191 -7.15 15.69 -16.41
N VAL A 192 -6.42 15.53 -15.31
CA VAL A 192 -5.14 14.82 -15.28
C VAL A 192 -5.34 13.36 -14.90
N VAL A 193 -4.86 12.47 -15.75
CA VAL A 193 -4.62 11.05 -15.47
C VAL A 193 -3.15 10.88 -15.12
N GLN A 194 -2.89 10.33 -13.94
CA GLN A 194 -1.56 10.00 -13.49
C GLN A 194 -1.31 8.51 -13.69
N VAL A 195 -0.30 8.17 -14.49
CA VAL A 195 0.20 6.81 -14.65
C VAL A 195 1.39 6.62 -13.71
N GLY A 196 1.27 5.69 -12.76
CA GLY A 196 2.32 5.35 -11.80
C GLY A 196 3.21 4.20 -12.26
N PHE A 197 4.51 4.29 -11.95
CA PHE A 197 5.53 3.29 -12.29
C PHE A 197 6.17 2.74 -11.01
N PRO A 198 5.53 1.75 -10.34
CA PRO A 198 5.97 1.24 -9.05
C PRO A 198 7.16 0.28 -9.19
N CYS A 199 8.39 0.78 -9.18
CA CYS A 199 9.56 -0.09 -9.05
C CYS A 199 9.55 -0.79 -7.67
N LEU A 200 10.06 -2.01 -7.65
CA LEU A 200 10.16 -2.74 -6.40
C LEU A 200 11.31 -2.23 -5.54
N GLY A 201 12.32 -1.58 -6.15
CA GLY A 201 13.55 -1.14 -5.48
C GLY A 201 14.52 -2.27 -5.11
N LYS A 202 14.23 -3.52 -5.52
CA LYS A 202 14.97 -4.72 -5.10
C LYS A 202 16.32 -4.86 -5.79
N GLN A 203 16.39 -4.44 -7.05
CA GLN A 203 17.56 -4.52 -7.91
C GLN A 203 17.52 -3.36 -8.93
N ASP A 204 18.69 -2.99 -9.42
CA ASP A 204 18.82 -2.08 -10.55
C ASP A 204 18.36 -2.77 -11.84
N GLY A 205 17.74 -2.02 -12.74
CA GLY A 205 17.38 -2.56 -14.05
C GLY A 205 16.41 -1.68 -14.83
N VAL A 206 16.10 -2.11 -16.04
CA VAL A 206 15.08 -1.49 -16.88
C VAL A 206 13.93 -2.47 -16.99
N ALA A 207 12.74 -2.07 -16.56
CA ALA A 207 11.51 -2.85 -16.69
C ALA A 207 10.74 -2.46 -17.95
N ALA A 208 10.34 -3.46 -18.73
CA ALA A 208 9.40 -3.30 -19.83
C ALA A 208 7.95 -3.41 -19.31
N PHE A 209 7.05 -2.61 -19.85
CA PHE A 209 5.64 -2.63 -19.48
C PHE A 209 4.72 -2.19 -20.63
N GLU A 210 3.45 -2.54 -20.51
CA GLU A 210 2.40 -2.26 -21.49
C GLU A 210 1.27 -1.45 -20.83
N VAL A 211 0.77 -0.46 -21.57
CA VAL A 211 -0.42 0.34 -21.21
C VAL A 211 -1.34 0.36 -22.43
N ASN A 212 -2.29 -0.57 -22.45
CA ASN A 212 -3.26 -0.69 -23.54
C ASN A 212 -4.55 0.00 -23.11
N VAL A 213 -4.87 1.10 -23.79
CA VAL A 213 -6.12 1.85 -23.60
C VAL A 213 -6.86 1.93 -24.93
N ILE A 214 -8.18 1.82 -24.88
CA ILE A 214 -9.08 2.13 -25.99
C ILE A 214 -9.97 3.31 -25.61
N VAL A 215 -10.37 4.09 -26.60
CA VAL A 215 -11.43 5.09 -26.50
C VAL A 215 -12.52 4.73 -27.50
N MET A 216 -13.76 4.73 -27.01
CA MET A 216 -14.96 4.38 -27.75
C MET A 216 -15.88 5.60 -27.87
N ASN A 217 -16.64 5.66 -28.96
CA ASN A 217 -17.73 6.60 -29.11
C ASN A 217 -18.98 6.13 -28.34
N SER A 218 -20.07 6.89 -28.41
CA SER A 218 -21.36 6.57 -27.77
C SER A 218 -22.04 5.31 -28.31
N GLU A 219 -21.63 4.81 -29.48
CA GLU A 219 -22.14 3.58 -30.08
C GLU A 219 -21.33 2.34 -29.62
N GLY A 220 -20.25 2.54 -28.87
CA GLY A 220 -19.32 1.47 -28.45
C GLY A 220 -18.26 1.12 -29.49
N ASN A 221 -18.16 1.88 -30.59
CA ASN A 221 -17.12 1.67 -31.60
C ASN A 221 -15.80 2.24 -31.09
N THR A 222 -14.72 1.45 -31.16
CA THR A 222 -13.36 1.91 -30.80
C THR A 222 -12.86 2.88 -31.87
N ILE A 223 -12.58 4.11 -31.47
CA ILE A 223 -12.09 5.19 -32.34
C ILE A 223 -10.60 5.47 -32.17
N LEU A 224 -10.06 5.21 -30.98
CA LEU A 224 -8.64 5.33 -30.68
C LEU A 224 -8.20 4.15 -29.82
N GLN A 225 -6.96 3.73 -30.03
CA GLN A 225 -6.37 2.65 -29.27
C GLN A 225 -4.85 2.85 -29.19
N THR A 226 -4.23 2.42 -28.08
CA THR A 226 -2.78 2.26 -28.03
C THR A 226 -2.29 1.41 -29.20
N PRO A 227 -1.23 1.82 -29.94
CA PRO A 227 -0.66 1.00 -31.00
C PRO A 227 -0.36 -0.43 -30.54
N GLN A 228 -0.62 -1.41 -31.41
CA GLN A 228 -0.45 -2.81 -31.06
C GLN A 228 0.99 -3.13 -30.67
N ASN A 229 1.15 -3.94 -29.62
CA ASN A 229 2.46 -4.34 -29.06
C ASN A 229 3.33 -3.14 -28.63
N ALA A 230 2.70 -2.05 -28.17
CA ALA A 230 3.42 -0.93 -27.59
C ALA A 230 4.09 -1.37 -26.28
N ILE A 231 5.41 -1.27 -26.24
CA ILE A 231 6.23 -1.59 -25.07
C ILE A 231 6.96 -0.34 -24.64
N PHE A 232 6.75 0.05 -23.40
CA PHE A 232 7.42 1.17 -22.76
C PHE A 232 8.45 0.64 -21.77
N PHE A 233 9.45 1.47 -21.46
CA PHE A 233 10.56 1.09 -20.59
C PHE A 233 10.67 2.07 -19.41
N LYS A 234 10.90 1.54 -18.21
CA LYS A 234 11.13 2.30 -16.98
C LYS A 234 12.45 1.86 -16.35
N THR A 235 13.34 2.80 -16.08
CA THR A 235 14.56 2.55 -15.32
C THR A 235 14.25 2.57 -13.84
N CYS A 236 14.60 1.50 -13.14
CA CYS A 236 14.44 1.31 -11.71
C CYS A 236 15.81 1.15 -11.06
N GLN A 237 15.96 1.69 -9.85
CA GLN A 237 17.19 1.57 -9.07
C GLN A 237 16.92 0.76 -7.81
N GLN A 238 17.91 0.01 -7.36
CA GLN A 238 17.90 -0.53 -6.01
C GLN A 238 17.83 0.62 -5.01
N ALA A 239 16.84 0.57 -4.11
CA ALA A 239 16.64 1.67 -3.18
C ALA A 239 17.59 1.53 -1.98
N GLU A 240 18.32 2.61 -1.69
CA GLU A 240 19.17 2.71 -0.50
C GLU A 240 18.50 3.54 0.58
N CYS A 241 18.26 2.92 1.74
CA CYS A 241 17.69 3.59 2.90
C CYS A 241 18.83 4.11 3.80
N PRO A 242 18.78 5.36 4.28
CA PRO A 242 19.73 5.85 5.28
C PRO A 242 19.76 4.89 6.48
N GLY A 243 20.94 4.43 6.91
CA GLY A 243 21.07 3.48 8.03
C GLY A 243 20.66 2.03 7.75
N GLY A 244 20.14 1.73 6.56
CA GLY A 244 19.72 0.38 6.13
C GLY A 244 18.46 -0.14 6.82
N CYS A 245 18.00 -1.32 6.38
CA CYS A 245 16.87 -2.03 6.97
C CYS A 245 17.36 -3.32 7.65
N ARG A 246 16.97 -3.55 8.91
CA ARG A 246 17.38 -4.72 9.71
C ARG A 246 16.33 -5.83 9.65
N ASN A 247 16.66 -6.99 10.22
CA ASN A 247 15.75 -8.12 10.42
C ASN A 247 15.04 -8.61 9.14
N GLY A 248 15.71 -8.50 7.99
CA GLY A 248 15.13 -8.88 6.69
C GLY A 248 14.16 -7.85 6.11
N GLY A 249 14.09 -6.64 6.66
CA GLY A 249 13.38 -5.52 6.06
C GLY A 249 14.01 -5.09 4.75
N PHE A 250 13.18 -4.55 3.87
CA PHE A 250 13.57 -4.16 2.51
C PHE A 250 13.29 -2.68 2.27
N CYS A 251 14.21 -1.96 1.61
CA CYS A 251 14.08 -0.53 1.38
C CYS A 251 13.25 -0.27 0.12
N ASN A 252 12.14 0.47 0.24
CA ASN A 252 11.37 0.86 -0.94
C ASN A 252 11.94 2.11 -1.63
N GLU A 253 11.49 2.42 -2.84
CA GLU A 253 11.91 3.62 -3.60
C GLU A 253 11.75 4.94 -2.85
N ARG A 254 10.80 5.02 -1.91
CA ARG A 254 10.57 6.22 -1.09
C ARG A 254 11.57 6.32 0.06
N ARG A 255 12.60 5.48 0.08
CA ARG A 255 13.63 5.37 1.13
C ARG A 255 13.05 5.09 2.52
N VAL A 256 12.00 4.26 2.56
CA VAL A 256 11.36 3.79 3.79
C VAL A 256 11.51 2.27 3.87
N CYS A 257 11.94 1.77 5.02
CA CYS A 257 12.02 0.32 5.25
C CYS A 257 10.62 -0.30 5.36
N GLN A 258 10.34 -1.28 4.51
CA GLN A 258 9.21 -2.19 4.66
C GLN A 258 9.63 -3.33 5.57
N CYS A 259 9.05 -3.36 6.77
CA CYS A 259 9.40 -4.34 7.79
C CYS A 259 8.60 -5.64 7.63
N PRO A 260 9.23 -6.79 7.89
CA PRO A 260 8.52 -8.06 7.94
C PRO A 260 7.62 -8.15 9.16
N ASP A 261 6.71 -9.13 9.14
CA ASP A 261 5.72 -9.33 10.20
C ASP A 261 6.36 -9.41 11.60
N GLY A 262 5.80 -8.64 12.53
CA GLY A 262 6.28 -8.57 13.89
C GLY A 262 7.49 -7.65 14.11
N PHE A 263 7.99 -6.95 13.08
CA PHE A 263 9.02 -5.91 13.23
C PHE A 263 8.50 -4.53 12.83
N TYR A 264 9.05 -3.48 13.44
CA TYR A 264 8.67 -2.09 13.19
C TYR A 264 9.82 -1.12 13.53
N GLY A 265 9.61 0.16 13.25
CA GLY A 265 10.61 1.22 13.40
C GLY A 265 11.21 1.64 12.05
N PRO A 266 11.95 2.76 12.01
CA PRO A 266 12.53 3.30 10.78
C PRO A 266 13.49 2.34 10.07
N HIS A 267 14.15 1.45 10.81
CA HIS A 267 15.10 0.46 10.28
C HIS A 267 14.67 -0.98 10.61
N CYS A 268 13.40 -1.21 10.94
CA CYS A 268 12.88 -2.52 11.36
C CYS A 268 13.61 -3.12 12.56
N GLU A 269 14.15 -2.27 13.43
CA GLU A 269 15.00 -2.66 14.56
C GLU A 269 14.21 -3.10 15.80
N LYS A 270 12.91 -2.76 15.87
CA LYS A 270 12.06 -3.09 17.01
C LYS A 270 11.21 -4.31 16.68
N ALA A 271 11.14 -5.26 17.61
CA ALA A 271 10.27 -6.42 17.51
C ALA A 271 8.99 -6.21 18.34
N LEU A 272 7.90 -6.81 17.87
CA LEU A 272 6.60 -6.83 18.52
C LEU A 272 6.39 -8.19 19.17
N CYS A 273 6.36 -8.21 20.50
CA CYS A 273 6.08 -9.43 21.26
C CYS A 273 4.63 -9.44 21.72
N THR A 274 3.89 -10.44 21.27
CA THR A 274 2.54 -10.76 21.75
C THR A 274 2.58 -12.18 22.30
N PRO A 275 2.41 -12.39 23.63
CA PRO A 275 2.18 -11.39 24.67
C PRO A 275 3.41 -10.52 24.97
N ARG A 276 3.18 -9.29 25.46
CA ARG A 276 4.26 -8.35 25.82
C ARG A 276 5.16 -8.90 26.91
N CYS A 277 6.46 -8.64 26.82
CA CYS A 277 7.41 -9.00 27.87
C CYS A 277 7.12 -8.22 29.16
N MET A 278 7.00 -8.94 30.28
CA MET A 278 6.76 -8.40 31.62
C MET A 278 8.05 -8.27 32.43
N ASN A 279 7.98 -7.63 33.59
CA ASN A 279 9.06 -7.56 34.58
C ASN A 279 10.41 -7.05 34.02
N GLY A 280 10.38 -6.19 32.99
CA GLY A 280 11.57 -5.64 32.33
C GLY A 280 12.21 -6.56 31.29
N GLY A 281 11.50 -7.58 30.80
CA GLY A 281 11.98 -8.42 29.70
C GLY A 281 12.15 -7.67 28.38
N LEU A 282 13.17 -8.04 27.62
CA LEU A 282 13.51 -7.44 26.33
C LEU A 282 12.91 -8.27 25.19
N CYS A 283 12.11 -7.63 24.33
CA CYS A 283 11.62 -8.25 23.10
C CYS A 283 12.69 -8.12 22.01
N VAL A 284 13.29 -9.23 21.59
CA VAL A 284 14.36 -9.25 20.58
C VAL A 284 13.88 -9.76 19.22
N THR A 285 12.95 -10.71 19.23
CA THR A 285 12.29 -11.24 18.04
C THR A 285 10.81 -11.43 18.34
N PRO A 286 9.94 -11.47 17.31
CA PRO A 286 8.50 -11.61 17.50
C PRO A 286 8.16 -12.80 18.41
N GLY A 287 7.42 -12.52 19.49
CA GLY A 287 6.98 -13.53 20.46
C GLY A 287 8.06 -14.06 21.42
N PHE A 288 9.31 -13.60 21.35
CA PHE A 288 10.40 -14.09 22.20
C PHE A 288 10.96 -13.00 23.12
N CYS A 289 10.85 -13.24 24.43
CA CYS A 289 11.33 -12.33 25.47
C CYS A 289 12.59 -12.87 26.14
N ILE A 290 13.63 -12.05 26.20
CA ILE A 290 14.77 -12.30 27.08
C ILE A 290 14.41 -11.80 28.48
N CYS A 291 14.38 -12.71 29.45
CA CYS A 291 13.96 -12.40 30.81
C CYS A 291 15.13 -11.95 31.69
N PRO A 292 14.91 -10.94 32.57
CA PRO A 292 15.92 -10.56 33.55
C PRO A 292 16.14 -11.68 34.58
N PRO A 293 17.30 -11.69 35.25
CA PRO A 293 17.59 -12.67 36.29
C PRO A 293 16.51 -12.70 37.38
N GLY A 294 15.99 -13.91 37.66
CA GLY A 294 14.89 -14.11 38.62
C GLY A 294 13.50 -14.13 37.98
N PHE A 295 13.40 -14.04 36.65
CA PHE A 295 12.17 -14.24 35.90
C PHE A 295 12.34 -15.25 34.77
N TYR A 296 11.26 -15.90 34.36
CA TYR A 296 11.22 -16.86 33.25
C TYR A 296 9.79 -16.97 32.70
N GLY A 297 9.61 -17.80 31.67
CA GLY A 297 8.35 -17.93 30.92
C GLY A 297 8.41 -17.17 29.59
N VAL A 298 7.44 -17.44 28.72
CA VAL A 298 7.40 -16.89 27.34
C VAL A 298 7.42 -15.36 27.34
N ASN A 299 6.79 -14.74 28.34
CA ASN A 299 6.74 -13.30 28.52
C ASN A 299 7.31 -12.82 29.87
N CYS A 300 8.17 -13.61 30.51
CA CYS A 300 8.83 -13.24 31.77
C CYS A 300 7.87 -12.94 32.93
N ASP A 301 6.71 -13.58 32.94
CA ASP A 301 5.65 -13.45 33.94
C ASP A 301 5.92 -14.26 35.22
N LYS A 302 6.72 -15.33 35.12
CA LYS A 302 6.99 -16.24 36.24
C LYS A 302 8.26 -15.84 36.98
N GLY A 303 8.16 -15.74 38.32
CA GLY A 303 9.31 -15.50 39.18
C GLY A 303 10.08 -16.77 39.50
N LYS A 304 11.42 -16.70 39.47
CA LYS A 304 12.34 -17.76 39.91
C LYS A 304 13.10 -17.28 41.15
N CYS A 305 12.84 -17.95 42.27
CA CYS A 305 13.48 -17.66 43.54
C CYS A 305 14.71 -18.57 43.73
N PRO A 306 15.85 -18.05 44.22
CA PRO A 306 17.02 -18.88 44.52
C PRO A 306 16.73 -19.96 45.56
N GLN A 307 15.94 -19.61 46.58
CA GLN A 307 15.37 -20.57 47.53
C GLN A 307 13.87 -20.76 47.27
N PRO A 308 13.36 -22.00 47.29
CA PRO A 308 11.95 -22.26 47.05
C PRO A 308 11.09 -21.70 48.19
N CYS A 309 9.97 -21.09 47.83
CA CYS A 309 8.95 -20.68 48.79
C CYS A 309 8.36 -21.92 49.48
N ARG A 310 8.27 -21.91 50.81
CA ARG A 310 7.73 -23.02 51.60
C ARG A 310 6.21 -22.90 51.76
N ASN A 311 5.57 -23.95 52.29
CA ASN A 311 4.17 -23.96 52.70
C ASN A 311 3.18 -23.50 51.61
N GLY A 312 3.46 -23.88 50.35
CA GLY A 312 2.63 -23.55 49.19
C GLY A 312 2.77 -22.11 48.67
N GLY A 313 3.77 -21.34 49.15
CA GLY A 313 4.03 -20.00 48.63
C GLY A 313 4.43 -20.00 47.14
N LYS A 314 4.06 -18.95 46.41
CA LYS A 314 4.43 -18.78 44.99
C LYS A 314 5.52 -17.73 44.85
N CYS A 315 6.55 -18.03 44.08
CA CYS A 315 7.60 -17.06 43.78
C CYS A 315 7.07 -16.00 42.79
N ILE A 316 7.22 -14.73 43.15
CA ILE A 316 6.74 -13.59 42.35
C ILE A 316 7.87 -12.65 41.90
N GLY A 317 9.14 -13.02 42.13
CA GLY A 317 10.30 -12.25 41.65
C GLY A 317 11.62 -12.71 42.26
N LYS A 318 12.65 -11.87 42.16
CA LYS A 318 14.04 -12.12 42.60
C LYS A 318 14.15 -12.19 44.15
N SER A 319 13.63 -13.28 44.73
CA SER A 319 13.57 -13.59 46.18
C SER A 319 12.35 -13.04 46.93
N LYS A 320 11.21 -12.85 46.27
CA LYS A 320 9.94 -12.53 46.94
C LYS A 320 8.94 -13.67 46.78
N CYS A 321 8.45 -14.18 47.91
CA CYS A 321 7.40 -15.18 47.95
C CYS A 321 6.05 -14.54 48.30
N LYS A 322 5.03 -14.85 47.51
CA LYS A 322 3.64 -14.63 47.89
C LYS A 322 3.16 -15.81 48.72
N CYS A 323 2.95 -15.59 50.01
CA CYS A 323 2.59 -16.63 50.95
C CYS A 323 1.12 -17.03 50.87
N SER A 324 0.87 -18.32 51.13
CA SER A 324 -0.47 -18.85 51.35
C SER A 324 -1.06 -18.27 52.64
N LYS A 325 -2.39 -18.27 52.75
CA LYS A 325 -3.09 -17.77 53.95
C LYS A 325 -2.57 -18.47 55.22
N GLY A 326 -2.27 -17.69 56.25
CA GLY A 326 -1.76 -18.21 57.52
C GLY A 326 -0.24 -18.40 57.58
N TYR A 327 0.52 -17.99 56.56
CA TYR A 327 1.98 -17.97 56.58
C TYR A 327 2.53 -16.60 56.17
N GLN A 328 3.71 -16.26 56.69
CA GLN A 328 4.40 -14.99 56.44
C GLN A 328 5.93 -15.17 56.42
N GLY A 329 6.63 -14.06 56.16
CA GLY A 329 8.09 -14.01 56.01
C GLY A 329 8.56 -14.26 54.57
N ASP A 330 9.82 -13.97 54.29
CA ASP A 330 10.37 -13.92 52.92
C ASP A 330 10.27 -15.25 52.14
N LEU A 331 10.28 -16.37 52.86
CA LEU A 331 10.13 -17.72 52.31
C LEU A 331 8.84 -18.42 52.73
N CYS A 332 7.89 -17.69 53.32
CA CYS A 332 6.64 -18.24 53.84
C CYS A 332 6.82 -19.36 54.87
N SER A 333 7.93 -19.30 55.62
CA SER A 333 8.30 -20.30 56.62
C SER A 333 7.67 -20.04 57.98
N LYS A 334 7.18 -18.83 58.26
CA LYS A 334 6.62 -18.48 59.58
C LYS A 334 5.10 -18.62 59.54
N PRO A 335 4.49 -19.51 60.34
CA PRO A 335 3.04 -19.55 60.49
C PRO A 335 2.52 -18.31 61.22
N VAL A 336 1.28 -17.93 60.93
CA VAL A 336 0.57 -16.79 61.54
C VAL A 336 -0.55 -17.35 62.41
N CYS A 337 -0.62 -16.85 63.65
CA CYS A 337 -1.68 -17.19 64.60
C CYS A 337 -2.41 -15.91 65.01
N GLU A 338 -3.72 -15.85 64.73
CA GLU A 338 -4.59 -14.73 65.08
C GLU A 338 -5.82 -15.22 65.87
N PRO A 339 -5.98 -14.84 67.15
CA PRO A 339 -5.03 -14.08 67.98
C PRO A 339 -3.78 -14.91 68.34
N GLY A 340 -2.68 -14.22 68.64
CA GLY A 340 -1.38 -14.84 68.91
C GLY A 340 -1.38 -15.82 70.10
N CYS A 341 -0.30 -16.61 70.21
CA CYS A 341 -0.16 -17.70 71.18
C CYS A 341 0.21 -17.27 72.62
N GLY A 342 -0.11 -16.03 73.00
CA GLY A 342 0.31 -15.44 74.28
C GLY A 342 1.83 -15.38 74.44
N THR A 343 2.30 -15.11 75.66
CA THR A 343 3.73 -15.06 76.01
C THR A 343 4.36 -16.44 76.24
N HIS A 344 3.53 -17.47 76.44
CA HIS A 344 3.95 -18.82 76.83
C HIS A 344 3.65 -19.87 75.76
N GLY A 345 3.49 -19.45 74.50
CA GLY A 345 3.27 -20.34 73.39
C GLY A 345 3.92 -19.86 72.10
N THR A 346 4.30 -20.81 71.25
CA THR A 346 4.85 -20.55 69.92
C THR A 346 3.88 -21.03 68.84
N CYS A 347 3.71 -20.22 67.78
CA CYS A 347 2.90 -20.61 66.63
C CYS A 347 3.72 -21.60 65.77
N HIS A 348 3.28 -22.86 65.67
CA HIS A 348 3.98 -23.89 64.89
C HIS A 348 3.26 -24.23 63.57
N GLU A 349 1.95 -24.01 63.53
CA GLU A 349 1.09 -24.11 62.35
C GLU A 349 0.08 -22.95 62.36
N PRO A 350 -0.54 -22.60 61.21
CA PRO A 350 -1.53 -21.53 61.15
C PRO A 350 -2.62 -21.70 62.21
N ASN A 351 -2.77 -20.70 63.08
CA ASN A 351 -3.71 -20.68 64.21
C ASN A 351 -3.59 -21.86 65.20
N LYS A 352 -2.44 -22.55 65.26
CA LYS A 352 -2.16 -23.59 66.25
C LYS A 352 -0.96 -23.24 67.11
N CYS A 353 -1.22 -23.11 68.41
CA CYS A 353 -0.23 -22.76 69.40
C CYS A 353 0.32 -24.01 70.08
N GLN A 354 1.65 -24.07 70.21
CA GLN A 354 2.33 -25.02 71.07
C GLN A 354 2.69 -24.33 72.37
N CYS A 355 2.13 -24.81 73.49
CA CYS A 355 2.32 -24.20 74.80
C CYS A 355 3.58 -24.72 75.50
N GLN A 356 4.22 -23.84 76.26
CA GLN A 356 5.30 -24.20 77.17
C GLN A 356 4.77 -25.05 78.32
N GLU A 357 5.65 -25.83 78.94
CA GLU A 357 5.29 -26.69 80.07
C GLU A 357 4.65 -25.88 81.21
N GLY A 358 3.58 -26.42 81.79
CA GLY A 358 2.79 -25.70 82.80
C GLY A 358 1.72 -24.75 82.23
N TRP A 359 1.63 -24.58 80.90
CA TRP A 359 0.62 -23.74 80.23
C TRP A 359 -0.24 -24.53 79.24
N HIS A 360 -1.50 -24.12 79.08
CA HIS A 360 -2.46 -24.76 78.18
C HIS A 360 -3.52 -23.79 77.64
N GLY A 361 -4.39 -24.32 76.77
CA GLY A 361 -5.45 -23.58 76.09
C GLY A 361 -5.06 -23.16 74.68
N ARG A 362 -6.05 -22.72 73.88
CA ARG A 362 -5.89 -22.39 72.44
C ARG A 362 -4.82 -21.32 72.18
N HIS A 363 -4.61 -20.42 73.14
CA HIS A 363 -3.65 -19.31 73.06
C HIS A 363 -2.60 -19.34 74.19
N CYS A 364 -2.41 -20.50 74.83
CA CYS A 364 -1.40 -20.71 75.89
C CYS A 364 -1.39 -19.65 77.01
N ASN A 365 -2.57 -19.15 77.37
CA ASN A 365 -2.75 -18.10 78.36
C ASN A 365 -3.29 -18.61 79.70
N LYS A 366 -3.43 -19.94 79.88
CA LYS A 366 -3.90 -20.56 81.12
C LYS A 366 -2.79 -21.41 81.73
N ARG A 367 -2.57 -21.31 83.04
CA ARG A 367 -1.65 -22.19 83.79
C ARG A 367 -2.39 -23.43 84.31
N TYR A 368 -1.72 -24.56 84.32
CA TYR A 368 -2.15 -25.68 85.16
C TYR A 368 -2.03 -25.24 86.63
N GLY A 369 -3.13 -25.28 87.38
CA GLY A 369 -3.16 -24.81 88.76
C GLY A 369 -2.13 -25.54 89.63
N ALA A 370 -1.38 -24.78 90.43
CA ALA A 370 -0.44 -25.31 91.41
C ALA A 370 -1.22 -25.94 92.59
N SER A 371 -1.62 -27.19 92.44
CA SER A 371 -1.84 -28.10 93.58
C SER A 371 -1.79 -29.53 93.10
N LEU A 372 -0.60 -30.12 93.20
CA LEU A 372 -0.29 -31.53 93.52
C LEU A 372 1.19 -31.76 93.21
N THR A 373 2.04 -31.42 94.18
CA THR A 373 3.39 -31.99 94.28
C THR A 373 3.30 -33.41 94.85
N HIS A 374 4.13 -34.30 94.29
CA HIS A 374 4.25 -35.77 94.45
C HIS A 374 3.41 -36.56 93.41
N ALA A 375 3.98 -37.37 92.52
CA ALA A 375 5.19 -38.18 92.69
C ALA A 375 6.07 -38.24 91.43
N LEU A 376 7.37 -38.05 91.63
CA LEU A 376 8.39 -38.71 90.83
C LEU A 376 8.33 -40.22 91.11
N ARG A 377 8.24 -41.06 90.07
CA ARG A 377 9.21 -42.17 89.94
C ARG A 377 9.33 -42.72 88.50
N PRO A 378 10.57 -42.93 88.01
CA PRO A 378 10.88 -43.67 86.79
C PRO A 378 11.19 -45.16 87.06
N ALA A 379 11.42 -45.91 85.97
CA ALA A 379 11.74 -47.35 85.80
C ALA A 379 10.51 -48.28 85.68
N GLY A 380 10.39 -49.19 84.72
CA GLY A 380 11.36 -49.68 83.75
C GLY A 380 10.72 -50.66 82.74
N ALA A 381 11.59 -51.28 81.96
CA ALA A 381 11.31 -52.08 80.77
C ALA A 381 10.25 -53.19 80.90
N GLY A 382 9.48 -53.37 79.82
CA GLY A 382 8.61 -54.52 79.58
C GLY A 382 8.50 -54.75 78.07
N PHE A 383 9.37 -55.61 77.55
CA PHE A 383 9.28 -56.19 76.22
C PHE A 383 7.95 -56.95 76.09
N ARG A 384 7.17 -56.70 75.03
CA ARG A 384 6.36 -57.74 74.38
C ARG A 384 6.02 -57.34 72.95
N GLN A 385 6.53 -58.17 72.05
CA GLN A 385 6.30 -58.15 70.61
C GLN A 385 4.82 -58.43 70.30
N HIS A 386 4.27 -57.77 69.29
CA HIS A 386 3.38 -58.42 68.34
C HIS A 386 3.47 -57.73 66.96
N THR A 387 3.61 -58.59 65.97
CA THR A 387 3.82 -58.43 64.53
C THR A 387 2.75 -57.61 63.80
N PRO A 388 3.07 -57.10 62.59
CA PRO A 388 2.16 -56.29 61.77
C PRO A 388 1.26 -57.19 60.92
N SER A 389 0.02 -56.76 60.67
CA SER A 389 -0.88 -57.39 59.69
C SER A 389 -1.20 -56.44 58.55
N LEU A 390 -0.91 -56.95 57.35
CA LEU A 390 -1.15 -56.41 56.02
C LEU A 390 -2.62 -56.10 55.75
N LYS A 391 -2.85 -55.07 54.90
CA LYS A 391 -3.81 -54.98 53.77
C LYS A 391 -4.01 -53.49 53.46
N LYS A 392 -3.98 -52.98 52.24
CA LYS A 392 -3.66 -53.48 50.90
C LYS A 392 -3.51 -52.19 50.07
N ALA A 393 -2.37 -52.01 49.40
CA ALA A 393 -2.24 -51.04 48.32
C ALA A 393 -2.99 -51.61 47.11
N GLU A 394 -3.80 -50.78 46.44
CA GLU A 394 -4.24 -51.05 45.09
C GLU A 394 -3.53 -50.03 44.18
N GLU A 395 -2.50 -50.55 43.54
CA GLU A 395 -1.69 -49.95 42.50
C GLU A 395 -2.51 -49.93 41.20
N ARG A 396 -2.62 -48.76 40.58
CA ARG A 396 -3.09 -48.63 39.19
C ARG A 396 -1.88 -48.26 38.35
N GLN A 397 -1.30 -49.28 37.73
CA GLN A 397 -0.14 -49.18 36.86
C GLN A 397 -0.61 -49.08 35.40
N ASP A 398 0.02 -48.17 34.69
CA ASP A 398 -0.05 -47.97 33.25
C ASP A 398 0.16 -49.27 32.46
N THR A 399 -0.59 -49.40 31.36
CA THR A 399 -0.24 -50.25 30.23
C THR A 399 0.37 -49.39 29.11
N PRO A 400 1.48 -49.81 28.48
CA PRO A 400 2.06 -49.11 27.35
C PRO A 400 1.57 -49.68 26.01
N GLU A 401 1.24 -48.84 25.05
CA GLU A 401 1.23 -49.23 23.63
C GLU A 401 1.94 -48.17 22.76
N SER A 402 3.17 -48.51 22.41
CA SER A 402 3.77 -48.51 21.07
C SER A 402 3.03 -47.77 19.90
N ASN A 403 3.70 -46.71 19.44
CA ASN A 403 4.17 -46.47 18.06
C ASN A 403 3.29 -45.89 16.91
N TYR A 404 3.93 -44.93 16.23
CA TYR A 404 3.89 -44.47 14.81
C TYR A 404 2.84 -43.47 14.26
N ILE A 405 3.38 -42.28 13.91
CA ILE A 405 3.30 -41.48 12.64
C ILE A 405 1.93 -41.20 11.98
N TRP A 406 1.56 -39.92 11.87
CA TRP A 406 1.74 -39.05 10.69
C TRP A 406 1.85 -37.57 11.11
#